data_AF-A0A2D0JNY4-F1
#
_entry.id   AF-A0A2D0JNY4-F1
#
_cell.length_a   1.000
_cell.length_b   1.000
_cell.length_c   1.000
_cell.angle_alpha   90.00
_cell.angle_beta   90.00
_cell.angle_gamma   90.00
#
_symmetry.space_group_name_H-M   'P 1'
#
loop_
_entity.id
_entity.type
_entity.pdbx_description
1 polymer ?
#
loop_
_entity_poly.entity_id
_entity_poly.type
_entity_poly.pdbx_seq_one_letter_code
_entity_poly.pdbx_strand_id
1 'polypeptide(L)'
;MRQANDNWIGKDKAQHFLFSAVVSVAGNAYGDRQNWGHREGAQFGMLLSISLGAAKELYDSRPSGTGWSWHDMAYNVAGAIAGYSLYQSMK
;
A
#
# COMPACT_ATOMS: atom_id res chain seq x y z
N MET A 1 -9.28 -3.15 -19.01
CA MET A 1 -9.19 -2.22 -17.86
C MET A 1 -9.25 -0.81 -18.38
N ARG A 2 -10.00 0.09 -17.72
CA ARG A 2 -9.96 1.53 -18.01
C ARG A 2 -8.81 2.13 -17.21
N GLN A 3 -7.94 2.92 -17.83
CA GLN A 3 -6.83 3.58 -17.15
C GLN A 3 -7.25 5.00 -16.72
N ALA A 4 -6.82 5.43 -15.53
CA ALA A 4 -7.00 6.78 -15.06
C ALA A 4 -6.03 7.75 -15.77
N ASN A 5 -6.46 9.00 -15.93
CA ASN A 5 -5.62 10.11 -16.40
C ASN A 5 -5.56 11.15 -15.29
N ASP A 6 -4.67 10.92 -14.33
CA ASP A 6 -4.51 11.70 -13.11
C ASP A 6 -3.08 12.24 -12.96
N ASN A 7 -2.90 13.20 -12.04
CA ASN A 7 -1.62 13.86 -11.84
C ASN A 7 -0.76 13.13 -10.79
N TRP A 8 0.55 13.23 -10.93
CA TRP A 8 1.52 12.69 -9.96
C TRP A 8 1.51 13.37 -8.59
N ILE A 9 0.93 14.56 -8.47
CA ILE A 9 0.97 15.36 -7.24
C ILE A 9 -0.46 15.69 -6.82
N GLY A 10 -0.76 15.52 -5.53
CA GLY A 10 -2.04 15.91 -4.98
C GLY A 10 -2.33 15.25 -3.64
N LYS A 11 -3.41 15.72 -2.99
CA LYS A 11 -3.91 15.17 -1.72
C LYS A 11 -4.19 13.68 -1.81
N ASP A 12 -4.80 13.26 -2.91
CA ASP A 12 -5.15 11.87 -3.20
C ASP A 12 -3.91 10.95 -3.16
N LYS A 13 -2.82 11.35 -3.81
CA LYS A 13 -1.54 10.63 -3.81
C LYS A 13 -0.91 10.51 -2.41
N ALA A 14 -0.99 11.58 -1.62
CA ALA A 14 -0.55 11.55 -0.23
C ALA A 14 -1.40 10.61 0.64
N GLN A 15 -2.71 10.52 0.37
CA GLN A 15 -3.60 9.57 1.07
C GLN A 15 -3.23 8.12 0.74
N HIS A 16 -2.96 7.82 -0.53
CA HIS A 16 -2.47 6.50 -0.96
C HIS A 16 -1.18 6.11 -0.24
N PHE A 17 -0.20 7.01 -0.22
CA PHE A 17 1.06 6.79 0.49
C PHE A 17 0.85 6.52 1.99
N LEU A 18 0.11 7.40 2.68
CA LEU A 18 -0.08 7.30 4.13
C LEU A 18 -0.89 6.05 4.50
N PHE A 19 -1.96 5.75 3.76
CA PHE A 19 -2.75 4.55 3.97
C PHE A 19 -1.87 3.30 3.84
N SER A 20 -1.09 3.19 2.76
CA SER A 20 -0.20 2.05 2.55
C SER A 20 0.91 1.95 3.60
N ALA A 21 1.47 3.07 4.06
CA ALA A 21 2.44 3.06 5.15
C ALA A 21 1.83 2.51 6.45
N VAL A 22 0.64 2.98 6.82
CA VAL A 22 -0.07 2.53 8.03
C VAL A 22 -0.43 1.05 7.94
N VAL A 23 -0.96 0.58 6.79
CA VAL A 23 -1.28 -0.83 6.59
C VAL A 23 -0.02 -1.69 6.68
N SER A 24 1.09 -1.26 6.09
CA SER A 24 2.36 -1.99 6.16
C SER A 24 2.86 -2.12 7.60
N VAL A 25 2.87 -1.03 8.36
CA VAL A 25 3.21 -1.03 9.80
C VAL A 25 2.29 -1.99 10.58
N ALA A 26 0.97 -1.89 10.37
CA ALA A 26 0.00 -2.72 11.06
C ALA A 26 0.17 -4.22 10.73
N GLY A 27 0.43 -4.56 9.47
CA GLY A 27 0.67 -5.94 9.04
C GLY A 27 1.96 -6.52 9.60
N ASN A 28 3.03 -5.72 9.67
CA ASN A 28 4.27 -6.10 10.34
C ASN A 28 4.03 -6.40 11.84
N ALA A 29 3.38 -5.46 12.53
CA ALA A 29 3.03 -5.60 13.95
C ALA A 29 2.09 -6.77 14.23
N TYR A 30 1.24 -7.13 13.26
CA TYR A 30 0.41 -8.33 13.34
C TYR A 30 1.27 -9.59 13.24
N GLY A 31 2.16 -9.69 12.24
CA GLY A 31 3.02 -10.85 12.05
C GLY A 31 3.90 -11.14 13.27
N ASP A 32 4.40 -10.08 13.92
CA ASP A 32 5.17 -10.23 15.14
C ASP A 32 4.38 -10.78 16.32
N ARG A 33 3.13 -10.33 16.48
CA ARG A 33 2.24 -10.90 17.50
C ARG A 33 1.94 -12.38 17.25
N GLN A 34 2.05 -12.83 15.99
CA GLN A 34 1.90 -14.24 15.62
C GLN A 34 3.22 -15.03 15.73
N ASN A 35 4.29 -14.44 16.29
CA ASN A 35 5.63 -15.02 16.37
C ASN A 35 6.17 -15.47 15.01
N TRP A 36 5.79 -14.79 13.93
CA TRP A 36 6.40 -15.03 12.63
C TRP A 36 7.86 -14.59 12.64
N GLY A 37 8.65 -15.21 11.77
CA GLY A 37 10.01 -14.74 11.56
C GLY A 37 10.02 -13.28 11.10
N HIS A 38 11.10 -12.58 11.44
CA HIS A 38 11.23 -11.15 11.20
C HIS A 38 11.06 -10.78 9.72
N ARG A 39 11.49 -11.65 8.80
CA ARG A 39 11.35 -11.44 7.35
C ARG A 39 9.93 -11.72 6.87
N GLU A 40 9.26 -12.69 7.45
CA GLU A 40 7.91 -13.14 7.11
C GLU A 40 6.88 -12.09 7.52
N GLY A 41 6.98 -11.54 8.74
CA GLY A 41 6.14 -10.42 9.18
C GLY A 41 6.32 -9.17 8.31
N ALA A 42 7.57 -8.88 7.95
CA ALA A 42 7.93 -7.80 7.05
C ALA A 42 7.32 -7.92 5.66
N GLN A 43 7.49 -9.09 5.04
CA GLN A 43 6.93 -9.36 3.73
C GLN A 43 5.40 -9.33 3.76
N PHE A 44 4.77 -9.86 4.81
CA PHE A 44 3.33 -9.87 4.95
C PHE A 44 2.74 -8.44 4.96
N GLY A 45 3.27 -7.54 5.80
CA GLY A 45 2.75 -6.17 5.87
C GLY A 45 2.85 -5.42 4.55
N MET A 46 3.99 -5.54 3.86
CA MET A 46 4.17 -4.91 2.54
C MET A 46 3.24 -5.51 1.49
N LEU A 47 3.17 -6.84 1.41
CA LEU A 47 2.33 -7.53 0.43
C LEU A 47 0.85 -7.27 0.67
N LEU A 48 0.40 -7.24 1.93
CA LEU A 48 -0.96 -6.88 2.30
C LEU A 48 -1.30 -5.47 1.82
N SER A 49 -0.45 -4.49 2.12
CA SER A 49 -0.64 -3.09 1.71
C SER A 49 -0.73 -2.94 0.20
N ILE A 50 0.22 -3.52 -0.54
CA ILE A 50 0.26 -3.43 -2.01
C ILE A 50 -0.96 -4.14 -2.62
N SER A 51 -1.35 -5.30 -2.07
CA SER A 51 -2.51 -6.06 -2.55
C SER A 51 -3.82 -5.29 -2.36
N LEU A 52 -3.99 -4.59 -1.23
CA LEU A 52 -5.15 -3.72 -1.00
C LEU A 52 -5.18 -2.54 -1.98
N GLY A 53 -4.03 -1.91 -2.24
CA GLY A 53 -3.91 -0.88 -3.25
C GLY A 53 -4.32 -1.39 -4.64
N ALA A 54 -3.78 -2.54 -5.05
CA ALA A 54 -4.11 -3.17 -6.34
C ALA A 54 -5.58 -3.57 -6.43
N ALA A 55 -6.18 -4.07 -5.35
CA ALA A 55 -7.60 -4.39 -5.30
C ALA A 55 -8.48 -3.13 -5.49
N LYS A 56 -8.11 -2.01 -4.86
CA LYS A 56 -8.80 -0.72 -5.05
C LYS A 56 -8.70 -0.25 -6.51
N GLU A 57 -7.51 -0.24 -7.11
CA GLU A 57 -7.34 0.19 -8.50
C GLU A 57 -8.06 -0.73 -9.50
N LEU A 58 -8.12 -2.04 -9.21
CA LEU A 58 -8.90 -2.99 -9.97
C LEU A 58 -10.40 -2.71 -9.86
N TYR A 59 -10.87 -2.38 -8.66
CA TYR A 59 -12.26 -1.98 -8.42
C TYR A 59 -12.60 -0.68 -9.14
N ASP A 60 -11.69 0.30 -9.15
CA ASP A 60 -11.84 1.57 -9.84
C ASP A 60 -11.78 1.44 -11.37
N SER A 61 -11.24 0.33 -11.88
CA SER A 61 -11.23 0.01 -13.32
C SER A 61 -12.61 -0.35 -13.91
N ARG A 62 -13.66 -0.44 -13.07
CA ARG A 62 -15.04 -0.73 -13.51
C ARG A 62 -15.61 0.39 -14.39
N PRO A 63 -16.67 0.14 -15.19
CA PRO A 63 -17.22 1.14 -16.11
C PRO A 63 -17.59 2.48 -15.44
N SER A 64 -18.10 2.45 -14.22
CA SER A 64 -18.47 3.63 -13.43
C SER A 64 -17.38 4.18 -12.50
N GLY A 65 -16.18 3.59 -12.51
CA GLY A 65 -15.06 4.00 -11.66
C GLY A 65 -14.19 5.08 -12.30
N THR A 66 -13.11 5.44 -11.62
CA THR A 66 -12.10 6.43 -12.05
C THR A 66 -11.10 5.86 -13.06
N GLY A 67 -10.89 4.54 -13.06
CA GLY A 67 -9.87 3.83 -13.83
C GLY A 67 -8.68 3.44 -12.96
N TRP A 68 -7.87 2.49 -13.45
CA TRP A 68 -6.60 2.11 -12.83
C TRP A 68 -5.58 3.25 -12.91
N SER A 69 -5.10 3.74 -11.77
CA SER A 69 -4.01 4.70 -11.68
C SER A 69 -2.69 4.01 -11.35
N TRP A 70 -1.74 4.10 -12.28
CA TRP A 70 -0.35 3.71 -12.01
C TRP A 70 0.35 4.67 -11.05
N HIS A 71 -0.12 5.92 -10.98
CA HIS A 71 0.38 6.89 -10.03
C HIS A 71 0.01 6.47 -8.61
N ASP A 72 -1.27 6.14 -8.36
CA ASP A 72 -1.71 5.62 -7.06
C ASP A 72 -0.96 4.35 -6.69
N MET A 73 -0.73 3.44 -7.66
CA MET A 73 0.06 2.25 -7.40
C MET A 73 1.49 2.55 -6.94
N ALA A 74 2.15 3.53 -7.57
CA ALA A 74 3.49 3.95 -7.17
C ALA A 74 3.50 4.51 -5.74
N TYR A 75 2.51 5.33 -5.37
CA TYR A 75 2.39 5.85 -4.01
C TYR A 75 2.02 4.76 -2.99
N ASN A 76 1.21 3.78 -3.37
CA ASN A 76 0.92 2.62 -2.52
C ASN A 76 2.19 1.80 -2.23
N VAL A 77 3.02 1.54 -3.25
CA VAL A 77 4.29 0.83 -3.09
C VAL A 77 5.28 1.64 -2.25
N ALA A 78 5.45 2.93 -2.55
CA ALA A 78 6.33 3.81 -1.79
C ALA A 78 5.90 3.91 -0.31
N GLY A 79 4.60 4.04 -0.07
CA GLY A 79 4.02 4.04 1.27
C GLY A 79 4.28 2.73 2.00
N ALA A 80 4.05 1.59 1.35
CA ALA A 80 4.29 0.27 1.94
C ALA A 80 5.76 0.08 2.36
N ILE A 81 6.71 0.50 1.52
CA ILE A 81 8.16 0.46 1.81
C ILE A 81 8.51 1.41 2.96
N ALA A 82 7.93 2.62 2.98
CA ALA A 82 8.17 3.59 4.04
C ALA A 82 7.65 3.08 5.40
N GLY A 83 6.42 2.55 5.44
CA GLY A 83 5.84 1.96 6.64
C GLY A 83 6.63 0.75 7.14
N TYR A 84 7.06 -0.11 6.23
CA TYR A 84 7.99 -1.20 6.54
C TYR A 84 9.27 -0.66 7.18
N SER A 85 9.97 0.25 6.50
CA SER A 85 11.25 0.79 6.97
C SER A 85 11.12 1.46 8.36
N LEU A 86 10.03 2.19 8.57
CA LEU A 86 9.70 2.80 9.86
C LEU A 86 9.52 1.73 10.94
N TYR A 87 8.72 0.69 10.69
CA TYR A 87 8.51 -0.38 11.66
C TYR A 87 9.81 -1.08 12.05
N GLN A 88 10.65 -1.37 11.07
CA GLN A 88 11.95 -2.00 11.28
C GLN A 88 12.90 -1.14 12.10
N SER A 89 12.82 0.19 11.98
CA SER A 89 13.65 1.11 12.76
C SER A 89 13.25 1.22 14.24
N MET A 90 12.04 0.78 14.59
CA MET A 90 11.51 0.81 15.96
C MET A 90 11.70 -0.52 16.71
N LYS A 91 12.27 -1.52 16.03
CA LYS A 91 12.49 -2.87 16.54
C LYS A 91 13.94 -3.08 16.93
#